data_AF-A0A6G6K5F9-F1
#
_entry.id   AF-A0A6G6K5F9-F1
#
_cell.length_a   1.000
_cell.length_b   1.000
_cell.length_c   1.000
_cell.angle_alpha   90.00
_cell.angle_beta   90.00
_cell.angle_gamma   90.00
#
_symmetry.space_group_name_H-M   'P 1'
#
loop_
_entity.id
_entity.type
_entity.pdbx_description
1 polymer ?
#
loop_
_entity_poly.entity_id
_entity_poly.type
_entity_poly.pdbx_seq_one_letter_code
_entity_poly.pdbx_strand_id
1 'polypeptide(L)' 'MKALLTILTVSAMMTSFSFAADSKYKEGGCCDKAAKKGEKCQHPCCVDAEKAGKVCEKCNKK' A
#
# COMPACT_ATOMS: atom_id res chain seq x y z
N MET A 1 40.96 24.81 6.09
CA MET A 1 40.29 25.75 5.16
C MET A 1 39.70 24.86 4.06
N LYS A 2 38.47 24.33 4.15
CA LYS A 2 37.15 24.97 4.24
C LYS A 2 36.85 25.88 3.04
N ALA A 3 36.50 25.24 1.92
CA ALA A 3 35.68 25.76 0.84
C ALA A 3 34.90 24.53 0.34
N LEU A 4 33.70 24.21 0.83
CA LEU A 4 32.47 25.02 0.88
C LEU A 4 32.17 25.72 -0.45
N LEU A 5 31.05 25.26 -1.05
CA LEU A 5 30.14 25.95 -1.95
C LEU A 5 30.42 25.93 -3.45
N THR A 6 29.75 25.00 -4.15
CA THR A 6 28.96 25.21 -5.39
C THR A 6 28.48 23.83 -5.91
N ILE A 7 27.28 23.55 -6.42
CA ILE A 7 25.92 24.13 -6.41
C ILE A 7 25.06 23.10 -7.21
N LEU A 8 23.81 22.89 -6.81
CA LEU A 8 22.66 22.35 -7.57
C LEU A 8 22.82 21.11 -8.50
N THR A 9 22.33 19.96 -8.02
CA THR A 9 21.53 19.05 -8.85
C THR A 9 20.21 18.73 -8.15
N VAL A 10 19.21 19.47 -8.60
CA VAL A 10 17.76 19.23 -8.65
C VAL A 10 17.26 17.86 -8.15
N SER A 11 16.28 17.96 -7.25
CA SER A 11 15.10 17.10 -7.08
C SER A 11 15.29 15.58 -7.14
N ALA A 12 15.20 14.96 -5.96
CA ALA A 12 14.22 13.90 -5.80
C ALA A 12 13.76 13.91 -4.33
N MET A 13 12.66 14.61 -4.09
CA MET A 13 11.82 14.32 -2.94
C MET A 13 11.41 12.84 -3.05
N MET A 14 12.10 11.94 -2.35
CA MET A 14 11.45 10.68 -1.96
C MET A 14 10.75 10.99 -0.65
N THR A 15 9.63 11.71 -0.78
CA THR A 15 8.55 11.59 0.18
C THR A 15 8.20 10.11 0.19
N SER A 16 8.64 9.42 1.23
CA SER A 16 8.02 8.18 1.66
C SER A 16 6.53 8.49 1.81
N PHE A 17 5.79 8.23 0.75
CA PHE A 17 4.33 8.16 0.76
C PHE A 17 4.02 7.01 1.71
N SER A 18 3.93 7.34 3.00
CA SER A 18 3.13 6.57 3.93
C SER A 18 1.73 6.63 3.37
N PHE A 19 1.39 5.65 2.54
CA PHE A 19 0.02 5.38 2.14
C PHE A 19 -0.75 5.21 3.45
N ALA A 20 -1.45 6.26 3.86
CA ALA A 20 -2.59 6.13 4.76
C ALA A 20 -3.51 5.12 4.06
N ALA A 21 -3.47 3.88 4.56
CA ALA A 21 -4.29 2.81 4.06
C ALA A 21 -5.73 3.14 4.44
N ASP A 22 -6.41 3.90 3.59
CA ASP A 22 -7.87 3.90 3.53
C ASP A 22 -8.27 2.42 3.48
N SER A 23 -8.94 1.92 4.53
CA SER A 23 -9.20 0.49 4.71
C SER A 23 -10.02 -0.01 3.53
N LYS A 24 -9.33 -0.55 2.51
CA LYS A 24 -9.94 -1.11 1.30
C LYS A 24 -10.74 -2.38 1.58
N TYR A 25 -10.77 -2.81 2.83
CA TYR A 25 -11.35 -4.08 3.28
C TYR A 25 -12.51 -3.84 4.23
N LYS A 26 -13.48 -4.75 4.19
CA LYS A 26 -14.56 -4.81 5.17
C LYS A 26 -13.97 -5.08 6.55
N GLU A 27 -14.23 -4.16 7.49
CA GLU A 27 -13.71 -4.25 8.86
C GLU A 27 -14.10 -5.57 9.53
N GLY A 28 -13.15 -6.20 10.22
CA GLY A 28 -13.34 -7.48 10.89
C GLY A 28 -13.36 -8.71 9.96
N GLY A 29 -13.34 -8.52 8.64
CA GLY A 29 -13.24 -9.59 7.66
C GLY A 29 -11.85 -10.23 7.57
N CYS A 30 -11.74 -11.33 6.81
CA CYS A 30 -10.46 -12.01 6.60
C CYS A 30 -9.40 -11.10 5.93
N CYS A 31 -9.81 -10.25 4.99
CA CYS A 31 -8.93 -9.31 4.31
C CYS A 31 -8.41 -8.22 5.25
N ASP A 32 -9.27 -7.67 6.11
CA ASP A 32 -8.90 -6.69 7.13
C ASP A 32 -7.93 -7.29 8.16
N LYS A 33 -8.21 -8.49 8.66
CA LYS A 33 -7.33 -9.20 9.60
C LYS A 33 -5.95 -9.49 9.00
N ALA A 34 -5.89 -9.91 7.73
CA ALA A 34 -4.62 -10.13 7.03
C ALA A 34 -3.85 -8.81 6.87
N ALA A 35 -4.53 -7.76 6.41
CA ALA A 35 -3.92 -6.45 6.22
C ALA A 35 -3.35 -5.86 7.52
N LYS A 36 -4.05 -6.02 8.64
CA LYS A 36 -3.57 -5.63 9.98
C LYS A 36 -2.31 -6.38 10.43
N LYS A 37 -2.05 -7.55 9.85
CA LYS A 37 -0.81 -8.33 10.05
C LYS A 37 0.27 -8.03 9.01
N GLY A 38 0.01 -7.13 8.05
CA GLY A 38 0.88 -6.91 6.89
C GLY A 38 0.83 -8.05 5.87
N GLU A 39 -0.17 -8.92 5.96
CA GLU A 39 -0.38 -10.06 5.06
C GLU A 39 -1.50 -9.78 4.06
N LYS A 40 -1.56 -10.60 3.00
CA LYS A 40 -2.65 -10.58 2.01
C LYS A 40 -3.58 -11.76 2.25
N CYS A 41 -4.88 -11.58 1.95
CA CYS A 41 -5.84 -12.67 2.05
C CYS A 41 -5.54 -13.76 1.01
N GLN A 42 -5.26 -14.97 1.49
CA GLN A 42 -4.87 -16.12 0.66
C GLN A 42 -6.07 -16.85 0.01
N HIS A 43 -7.30 -16.36 0.21
CA HIS A 43 -8.47 -16.97 -0.42
C HIS A 43 -8.36 -16.85 -1.96
N PRO A 44 -8.65 -17.90 -2.75
CA PRO A 44 -8.45 -17.86 -4.21
C PRO A 44 -9.06 -16.63 -4.90
N CYS A 45 -10.29 -16.24 -4.54
CA CYS A 45 -10.93 -15.05 -5.09
C CYS A 45 -10.22 -13.71 -4.76
N CYS A 46 -9.42 -13.67 -3.69
CA CYS A 46 -8.65 -12.50 -3.29
C CYS A 46 -7.29 -12.46 -4.00
N VAL A 47 -6.65 -13.63 -4.14
CA VAL A 47 -5.41 -13.78 -4.91
C VAL A 47 -5.63 -13.38 -6.38
N ASP A 48 -6.74 -13.80 -6.99
CA ASP A 48 -7.05 -13.44 -8.37
C ASP A 48 -7.39 -11.94 -8.52
N ALA A 49 -8.11 -11.36 -7.56
CA ALA A 49 -8.38 -9.93 -7.54
C ALA A 49 -7.07 -9.12 -7.42
N GLU A 50 -6.15 -9.57 -6.57
CA GLU A 50 -4.85 -8.94 -6.38
C GLU A 50 -3.99 -9.00 -7.65
N LYS A 51 -3.99 -10.15 -8.35
CA LYS A 51 -3.34 -10.26 -9.67
C LYS A 51 -3.93 -9.27 -10.68
N ALA A 52 -5.21 -8.96 -10.57
CA ALA A 52 -5.88 -7.94 -11.36
C ALA A 52 -5.70 -6.50 -10.83
N GLY A 53 -4.91 -6.31 -9.75
CA GLY A 53 -4.69 -5.01 -9.12
C GLY A 53 -5.91 -4.45 -8.36
N LYS A 54 -6.88 -5.31 -8.02
CA LYS A 54 -8.15 -4.94 -7.41
C LYS A 54 -8.31 -5.60 -6.04
N VAL A 55 -9.19 -5.03 -5.22
CA VAL A 55 -9.69 -5.73 -4.03
C VAL A 55 -10.83 -6.66 -4.45
N CYS A 56 -10.93 -7.82 -3.81
CA CYS A 56 -12.03 -8.75 -4.07
C CYS A 56 -13.38 -8.11 -3.70
N GLU A 57 -14.17 -7.77 -4.73
CA GLU A 57 -15.50 -7.17 -4.57
C GLU A 57 -16.49 -8.15 -3.93
N LYS A 58 -16.31 -9.47 -4.14
CA LYS A 58 -17.16 -10.48 -3.49
C LYS A 58 -17.07 -10.43 -1.97
N CYS A 59 -15.90 -10.08 -1.43
CA CYS A 59 -15.64 -10.02 0.00
C CYS A 59 -15.76 -8.62 0.58
N ASN A 60 -15.45 -7.59 -0.22
CA ASN A 60 -15.34 -6.19 0.21
C ASN A 60 -16.30 -5.28 -0.59
N LYS A 61 -17.53 -5.74 -0.80
CA LYS A 61 -18.62 -4.87 -1.29
C LYS A 61 -18.85 -3.76 -0.27
N LYS A 62 -18.97 -2.52 -0.76
CA LYS A 62 -19.50 -1.39 0.01
C LYS A 62 -21.01 -1.52 0.15
#